data_AF-A0AAW7NRH3-F1
#
_entry.id   AF-A0AAW7NRH3-F1
#
_cell.length_a   1.000
_cell.length_b   1.000
_cell.length_c   1.000
_cell.angle_alpha   90.00
_cell.angle_beta   90.00
_cell.angle_gamma   90.00
#
_symmetry.space_group_name_H-M   'P 1'
#
loop_
_entity.id
_entity.type
_entity.pdbx_description
1 polymer ?
#
loop_
_entity_poly.entity_id
_entity_poly.type
_entity_poly.pdbx_seq_one_letter_code
_entity_poly.pdbx_strand_id
1 'polypeptide(L)'
;MDIKNKLKEEYERSFLILQNYQLPIIIREDFQYLPTLKALLGQYLKQIKNSFLIDQETKMKTEDNIEDILKAIEVYYDANIYEARKIIYNMLSRYKDDDYIISNLDDSPALRGVTRFSTNSYFDQIAAAPLSFFRARVSKKEFSRKDFLHIPFNKRGLVSTQRFSIAGVPCMYFGATSYVCWLELNKPRYDELHISSYTLPKELRVLNLAITQGIVSGFTMGNEHKEYAMSMIELFPLVMATSFKVIEGDRVFKSEYIVSQLIMQCLTELGVEGVAYISKQIEHNDLSIQLGNENFPTCVNLAIPMKNNKNDQYSELAKKIPLTEPIKIDKCISLIQNTSFNKQVVAYPNLFDSQLTQSGVRRDYKTLEFSEIDDFLVNQKHVSYNNL
;
A
#
# COMPACT_ATOMS: atom_id res chain seq x y z
N MET A 1 -20.11 34.82 -12.94
CA MET A 1 -19.13 33.84 -12.43
C MET A 1 -17.74 34.40 -12.75
N ASP A 2 -17.03 34.84 -11.71
CA ASP A 2 -15.81 35.64 -11.80
C ASP A 2 -14.67 34.89 -12.52
N ILE A 3 -13.89 35.57 -13.36
CA ILE A 3 -12.74 35.01 -14.11
C ILE A 3 -11.75 34.37 -13.14
N LYS A 4 -11.61 34.93 -11.94
CA LYS A 4 -10.77 34.40 -10.87
C LYS A 4 -11.24 33.03 -10.36
N ASN A 5 -12.55 32.80 -10.28
CA ASN A 5 -13.11 31.51 -9.90
C ASN A 5 -12.98 30.49 -11.03
N LYS A 6 -13.14 30.91 -12.30
CA LYS A 6 -12.87 30.03 -13.44
C LYS A 6 -11.40 29.62 -13.53
N LEU A 7 -10.46 30.55 -13.32
CA LEU A 7 -9.03 30.25 -13.29
C LEU A 7 -8.66 29.36 -12.10
N LYS A 8 -9.28 29.56 -10.93
CA LYS A 8 -9.10 28.70 -9.76
C LYS A 8 -9.66 27.30 -10.00
N GLU A 9 -10.87 27.18 -10.54
CA GLU A 9 -11.46 25.88 -10.91
C GLU A 9 -10.66 25.17 -12.02
N GLU A 10 -10.17 25.90 -13.01
CA GLU A 10 -9.27 25.37 -14.04
C GLU A 10 -7.94 24.92 -13.43
N TYR A 11 -7.35 25.70 -12.51
CA TYR A 11 -6.13 25.34 -11.79
C TYR A 11 -6.34 24.10 -10.90
N GLU A 12 -7.44 24.03 -10.15
CA GLU A 12 -7.83 22.89 -9.31
C GLU A 12 -8.10 21.63 -10.15
N ARG A 13 -8.77 21.76 -11.31
CA ARG A 13 -8.94 20.67 -12.27
C ARG A 13 -7.64 20.26 -12.95
N SER A 14 -6.70 21.19 -13.13
CA SER A 14 -5.42 20.92 -13.82
C SER A 14 -4.47 20.06 -12.99
N PHE A 15 -4.66 19.97 -11.67
CA PHE A 15 -3.92 19.04 -10.79
C PHE A 15 -4.57 17.66 -10.67
N LEU A 16 -5.63 17.36 -11.41
CA LEU A 16 -6.26 16.04 -11.50
C LEU A 16 -5.49 15.09 -12.45
N ILE A 17 -4.16 15.10 -12.35
CA ILE A 17 -3.27 14.48 -13.33
C ILE A 17 -3.26 12.95 -13.29
N LEU A 18 -3.55 12.36 -12.14
CA LEU A 18 -3.69 10.93 -11.93
C LEU A 18 -5.13 10.43 -12.12
N GLN A 19 -6.12 11.34 -12.28
CA GLN A 19 -7.54 11.00 -12.30
C GLN A 19 -7.91 10.09 -13.48
N ASN A 20 -7.15 10.09 -14.57
CA ASN A 20 -7.41 9.22 -15.72
C ASN A 20 -6.87 7.79 -15.56
N TYR A 21 -6.15 7.50 -14.47
CA TYR A 21 -5.44 6.23 -14.27
C TYR A 21 -6.13 5.41 -13.17
N GLN A 22 -7.12 4.62 -13.57
CA GLN A 22 -7.79 3.68 -12.67
C GLN A 22 -6.90 2.47 -12.40
N LEU A 23 -6.45 2.31 -11.15
CA LEU A 23 -5.59 1.21 -10.70
C LEU A 23 -6.33 0.34 -9.66
N PRO A 24 -6.26 -1.00 -9.74
CA PRO A 24 -5.38 -1.77 -10.62
C PRO A 24 -5.90 -1.90 -12.06
N ILE A 25 -4.95 -1.99 -13.00
CA ILE A 25 -5.23 -2.33 -14.40
C ILE A 25 -5.59 -3.80 -14.49
N ILE A 26 -6.76 -4.12 -15.04
CA ILE A 26 -7.23 -5.49 -15.21
C ILE A 26 -6.93 -5.95 -16.63
N ILE A 27 -6.18 -7.04 -16.76
CA ILE A 27 -5.88 -7.70 -18.05
C ILE A 27 -6.28 -9.18 -17.99
N ARG A 28 -6.49 -9.81 -19.15
CA ARG A 28 -6.98 -11.19 -19.22
C ARG A 28 -5.83 -12.19 -19.09
N GLU A 29 -4.78 -11.99 -19.87
CA GLU A 29 -3.68 -12.94 -20.06
C GLU A 29 -2.32 -12.29 -19.75
N ASP A 30 -1.38 -13.09 -19.24
CA ASP A 30 -0.07 -12.63 -18.75
C ASP A 30 0.73 -11.85 -19.80
N PHE A 31 0.73 -12.33 -21.06
CA PHE A 31 1.48 -11.72 -22.15
C PHE A 31 1.05 -10.26 -22.43
N GLN A 32 -0.16 -9.87 -21.98
CA GLN A 32 -0.68 -8.51 -22.17
C GLN A 32 -0.02 -7.50 -21.23
N TYR A 33 0.65 -7.94 -20.15
CA TYR A 33 1.23 -7.06 -19.14
C TYR A 33 2.16 -6.00 -19.74
N LEU A 34 3.23 -6.41 -20.45
CA LEU A 34 4.21 -5.46 -20.97
C LEU A 34 3.64 -4.54 -22.06
N PRO A 35 2.91 -5.03 -23.08
CA PRO A 35 2.27 -4.16 -24.07
C PRO A 35 1.29 -3.16 -23.46
N THR A 36 0.46 -3.58 -22.50
CA THR A 36 -0.48 -2.69 -21.82
C THR A 36 0.25 -1.67 -20.96
N LEU A 37 1.30 -2.07 -20.24
CA LEU A 37 2.13 -1.14 -19.47
C LEU A 37 2.80 -0.09 -20.38
N LYS A 38 3.41 -0.51 -21.50
CA LYS A 38 4.02 0.42 -22.48
C LYS A 38 3.01 1.46 -22.97
N ALA A 39 1.81 1.02 -23.35
CA ALA A 39 0.75 1.93 -23.79
C ALA A 39 0.32 2.90 -22.69
N LEU A 40 0.14 2.41 -21.45
CA LEU A 40 -0.25 3.20 -20.29
C LEU A 40 0.81 4.26 -19.94
N LEU A 41 2.08 3.87 -19.86
CA LEU A 41 3.19 4.79 -19.58
C LEU A 41 3.36 5.82 -20.69
N GLY A 42 3.17 5.45 -21.96
CA GLY A 42 3.20 6.39 -23.07
C GLY A 42 2.08 7.43 -23.00
N GLN A 43 0.86 7.03 -22.59
CA GLN A 43 -0.24 7.96 -22.34
C GLN A 43 0.08 8.91 -21.18
N TYR A 44 0.62 8.37 -20.09
CA TYR A 44 1.08 9.17 -18.94
C TYR A 44 2.12 10.20 -19.33
N LEU A 45 3.20 9.77 -20.00
CA LEU A 45 4.26 10.67 -20.43
C LEU A 45 3.74 11.79 -21.34
N LYS A 46 2.83 11.47 -22.28
CA LYS A 46 2.20 12.47 -23.14
C LYS A 46 1.41 13.49 -22.31
N GLN A 47 0.65 13.04 -21.31
CA GLN A 47 -0.10 13.92 -20.42
C GLN A 47 0.83 14.82 -19.59
N ILE A 48 1.89 14.25 -19.01
CA ILE A 48 2.90 14.99 -18.23
C ILE A 48 3.60 16.04 -19.09
N LYS A 49 4.10 15.67 -20.29
CA LYS A 49 4.79 16.60 -21.19
C LYS A 49 3.93 17.79 -21.62
N ASN A 50 2.63 17.56 -21.84
CA ASN A 50 1.67 18.59 -22.24
C ASN A 50 1.16 19.45 -21.08
N SER A 51 1.43 19.07 -19.82
CA SER A 51 1.01 19.86 -18.67
C SER A 51 1.87 21.12 -18.51
N PHE A 52 1.23 22.28 -18.36
CA PHE A 52 1.90 23.55 -18.06
C PHE A 52 2.22 23.72 -16.58
N LEU A 53 1.64 22.88 -15.71
CA LEU A 53 1.83 22.94 -14.25
C LEU A 53 3.07 22.21 -13.76
N ILE A 54 3.57 21.30 -14.59
CA ILE A 54 4.75 20.48 -14.31
C ILE A 54 5.94 21.14 -14.97
N ASP A 55 7.00 21.34 -14.19
CA ASP A 55 8.26 21.89 -14.66
C ASP A 55 9.02 20.89 -15.56
N GLN A 56 10.05 21.40 -16.25
CA GLN A 56 10.79 20.58 -17.21
C GLN A 56 11.63 19.48 -16.55
N GLU A 57 12.11 19.71 -15.32
CA GLU A 57 12.91 18.72 -14.60
C GLU A 57 12.06 17.50 -14.22
N THR A 58 10.88 17.74 -13.65
CA THR A 58 9.89 16.69 -13.34
C THR A 58 9.50 15.90 -14.59
N LYS A 59 9.31 16.57 -15.74
CA LYS A 59 9.01 15.90 -17.02
C LYS A 59 10.14 14.97 -17.47
N MET A 60 11.39 15.43 -17.40
CA MET A 60 12.56 14.63 -17.75
C MET A 60 12.73 13.43 -16.81
N LYS A 61 12.66 13.64 -15.49
CA LYS A 61 12.75 12.55 -14.51
C LYS A 61 11.64 11.52 -14.67
N THR A 62 10.43 11.96 -15.02
CA THR A 62 9.31 11.05 -15.33
C THR A 62 9.60 10.20 -16.57
N GLU A 63 10.18 10.79 -17.63
CA GLU A 63 10.61 10.08 -18.83
C GLU A 63 11.69 9.05 -18.49
N ASP A 64 12.74 9.46 -17.77
CA ASP A 64 13.83 8.58 -17.32
C ASP A 64 13.31 7.41 -16.48
N ASN A 65 12.38 7.66 -15.55
CA ASN A 65 11.73 6.61 -14.76
C ASN A 65 10.96 5.62 -15.62
N ILE A 66 10.24 6.09 -16.65
CA ILE A 66 9.51 5.21 -17.58
C ILE A 66 10.49 4.35 -18.37
N GLU A 67 11.57 4.94 -18.89
CA GLU A 67 12.61 4.22 -19.62
C GLU A 67 13.28 3.16 -18.75
N ASP A 68 13.66 3.51 -17.51
CA ASP A 68 14.26 2.59 -16.53
C ASP A 68 13.33 1.41 -16.22
N ILE A 69 12.03 1.64 -15.99
CA ILE A 69 11.05 0.58 -15.72
C ILE A 69 10.94 -0.37 -16.91
N LEU A 70 10.75 0.17 -18.12
CA LEU A 70 10.58 -0.66 -19.31
C LEU A 70 11.86 -1.43 -19.63
N LYS A 71 13.02 -0.79 -19.48
CA LYS A 71 14.32 -1.43 -19.70
C LYS A 71 14.58 -2.54 -18.68
N ALA A 72 14.24 -2.33 -17.42
CA ALA A 72 14.39 -3.36 -16.39
C ALA A 72 13.57 -4.62 -16.72
N ILE A 73 12.34 -4.47 -17.23
CA ILE A 73 11.50 -5.62 -17.63
C ILE A 73 12.10 -6.33 -18.85
N GLU A 74 12.55 -5.60 -19.86
CA GLU A 74 13.19 -6.19 -21.05
C GLU A 74 14.45 -6.98 -20.69
N VAL A 75 15.32 -6.39 -19.88
CA VAL A 75 16.56 -7.03 -19.40
C VAL A 75 16.25 -8.24 -18.51
N TYR A 76 15.15 -8.21 -17.75
CA TYR A 76 14.66 -9.37 -17.00
C TYR A 76 14.25 -10.51 -17.94
N TYR A 77 13.53 -10.21 -19.03
CA TYR A 77 13.14 -11.22 -20.04
C TYR A 77 14.33 -11.81 -20.78
N ASP A 78 15.43 -11.06 -20.91
CA ASP A 78 16.72 -11.56 -21.41
C ASP A 78 17.53 -12.36 -20.35
N ALA A 79 16.87 -12.80 -19.27
CA ALA A 79 17.43 -13.55 -18.14
C ALA A 79 18.55 -12.82 -17.35
N ASN A 80 18.70 -11.50 -17.52
CA ASN A 80 19.70 -10.72 -16.80
C ASN A 80 19.09 -10.01 -15.59
N ILE A 81 18.68 -10.81 -14.60
CA ILE A 81 18.01 -10.32 -13.38
C ILE A 81 18.90 -9.34 -12.59
N TYR A 82 20.22 -9.53 -12.62
CA TYR A 82 21.15 -8.64 -11.91
C TYR A 82 21.10 -7.22 -12.46
N GLU A 83 21.19 -7.04 -13.79
CA GLU A 83 21.10 -5.71 -14.41
C GLU A 83 19.69 -5.13 -14.30
N ALA A 84 18.63 -5.94 -14.44
CA ALA A 84 17.26 -5.48 -14.22
C ALA A 84 17.06 -4.89 -12.81
N ARG A 85 17.60 -5.57 -11.78
CA ARG A 85 17.60 -5.09 -10.39
C ARG A 85 18.41 -3.81 -10.25
N LYS A 86 19.59 -3.73 -10.86
CA LYS A 86 20.47 -2.55 -10.81
C LYS A 86 19.79 -1.31 -11.40
N ILE A 87 19.04 -1.47 -12.50
CA ILE A 87 18.26 -0.38 -13.11
C ILE A 87 17.21 0.14 -12.11
N ILE A 88 16.40 -0.75 -11.52
CA ILE A 88 15.39 -0.36 -10.51
C ILE A 88 16.04 0.25 -9.26
N TYR A 89 17.19 -0.26 -8.82
CA TYR A 89 17.94 0.32 -7.70
C TYR A 89 18.38 1.76 -8.01
N ASN A 90 19.02 1.97 -9.18
CA ASN A 90 19.50 3.29 -9.58
C ASN A 90 18.33 4.28 -9.67
N MET A 91 17.21 3.86 -10.26
CA MET A 91 15.98 4.65 -10.30
C MET A 91 15.51 5.06 -8.90
N LEU A 92 15.34 4.10 -7.99
CA LEU A 92 14.86 4.37 -6.63
C LEU A 92 15.86 5.16 -5.78
N SER A 93 17.16 5.02 -6.05
CA SER A 93 18.21 5.72 -5.30
C SER A 93 18.14 7.24 -5.45
N ARG A 94 17.51 7.74 -6.52
CA ARG A 94 17.21 9.17 -6.73
C ARG A 94 16.25 9.73 -5.67
N TYR A 95 15.47 8.88 -5.02
CA TYR A 95 14.44 9.23 -4.03
C TYR A 95 14.79 8.82 -2.59
N LYS A 96 16.02 8.36 -2.32
CA LYS A 96 16.41 7.84 -1.00
C LYS A 96 16.32 8.86 0.14
N ASP A 97 16.47 10.14 -0.21
CA ASP A 97 16.44 11.30 0.68
C ASP A 97 15.13 12.10 0.52
N ASP A 98 14.15 11.56 -0.23
CA ASP A 98 12.83 12.14 -0.40
C ASP A 98 11.87 11.55 0.64
N ASP A 99 11.54 12.31 1.68
CA ASP A 99 10.68 11.86 2.79
C ASP A 99 9.21 11.57 2.38
N TYR A 100 8.80 11.90 1.15
CA TYR A 100 7.45 11.61 0.66
C TYR A 100 7.38 10.27 -0.08
N ILE A 101 8.53 9.84 -0.61
CA ILE A 101 8.72 8.56 -1.27
C ILE A 101 9.31 7.52 -0.30
N ILE A 102 10.33 7.87 0.48
CA ILE A 102 10.94 6.99 1.48
C ILE A 102 11.08 7.72 2.83
N SER A 103 10.21 7.37 3.76
CA SER A 103 10.18 7.96 5.11
C SER A 103 9.99 6.91 6.20
N ASN A 104 10.09 7.36 7.44
CA ASN A 104 9.60 6.61 8.58
C ASN A 104 8.11 6.32 8.44
N LEU A 105 7.67 5.16 8.94
CA LEU A 105 6.30 4.68 8.85
C LEU A 105 5.29 5.71 9.40
N ASP A 106 5.62 6.37 10.51
CA ASP A 106 4.71 7.31 11.19
C ASP A 106 4.53 8.65 10.46
N ASP A 107 5.42 8.95 9.51
CA ASP A 107 5.47 10.17 8.69
C ASP A 107 5.05 9.91 7.23
N SER A 108 4.99 8.63 6.83
CA SER A 108 4.76 8.26 5.43
C SER A 108 3.43 8.78 4.88
N PRO A 109 3.43 9.49 3.73
CA PRO A 109 2.19 9.88 3.06
C PRO A 109 1.31 8.68 2.67
N ALA A 110 1.90 7.48 2.56
CA ALA A 110 1.18 6.23 2.32
C ALA A 110 0.14 5.90 3.41
N LEU A 111 0.25 6.51 4.59
CA LEU A 111 -0.64 6.28 5.73
C LEU A 111 -1.19 7.60 6.28
N ARG A 112 -0.35 8.64 6.32
CA ARG A 112 -0.70 9.97 6.82
C ARG A 112 -1.35 10.85 5.77
N GLY A 113 -1.21 10.53 4.49
CA GLY A 113 -1.64 11.43 3.41
C GLY A 113 -0.98 12.79 3.62
N VAL A 114 -1.79 13.85 3.59
CA VAL A 114 -1.33 15.22 3.84
C VAL A 114 -1.39 15.64 5.31
N THR A 115 -1.85 14.78 6.23
CA THR A 115 -2.16 15.18 7.62
C THR A 115 -0.93 15.69 8.38
N ARG A 116 0.24 15.09 8.15
CA ARG A 116 1.52 15.50 8.76
C ARG A 116 2.07 16.84 8.27
N PHE A 117 1.53 17.34 7.17
CA PHE A 117 2.05 18.50 6.45
C PHE A 117 1.01 19.60 6.34
N SER A 118 -0.21 19.38 6.84
CA SER A 118 -1.24 20.38 6.83
C SER A 118 -1.15 21.25 8.07
N THR A 119 -1.29 22.56 7.88
CA THR A 119 -1.40 23.54 8.99
C THR A 119 -2.81 23.63 9.58
N ASN A 120 -3.76 22.82 9.08
CA ASN A 120 -5.12 22.77 9.59
C ASN A 120 -5.18 21.93 10.87
N SER A 121 -5.55 22.58 11.98
CA SER A 121 -5.62 21.97 13.31
C SER A 121 -6.57 20.78 13.42
N TYR A 122 -7.53 20.63 12.50
CA TYR A 122 -8.34 19.42 12.39
C TYR A 122 -7.47 18.17 12.15
N PHE A 123 -6.40 18.30 11.36
CA PHE A 123 -5.50 17.20 11.06
C PHE A 123 -4.51 16.91 12.17
N ASP A 124 -4.33 17.79 13.17
CA ASP A 124 -3.39 17.55 14.29
C ASP A 124 -3.75 16.28 15.06
N GLN A 125 -5.05 16.04 15.26
CA GLN A 125 -5.54 14.83 15.94
C GLN A 125 -5.24 13.57 15.13
N ILE A 126 -5.46 13.63 13.81
CA ILE A 126 -5.20 12.51 12.89
C ILE A 126 -3.69 12.25 12.79
N ALA A 127 -2.89 13.30 12.67
CA ALA A 127 -1.43 13.22 12.65
C ALA A 127 -0.90 12.62 13.95
N ALA A 128 -1.40 13.04 15.11
CA ALA A 128 -0.96 12.53 16.41
C ALA A 128 -1.46 11.10 16.72
N ALA A 129 -2.55 10.66 16.09
CA ALA A 129 -3.15 9.36 16.37
C ALA A 129 -2.20 8.19 16.07
N PRO A 130 -2.15 7.16 16.94
CA PRO A 130 -1.32 5.98 16.71
C PRO A 130 -1.80 5.21 15.47
N LEU A 131 -0.86 4.79 14.62
CA LEU A 131 -1.16 3.89 13.51
C LEU A 131 -1.58 2.51 14.04
N SER A 132 -2.57 1.91 13.38
CA SER A 132 -3.01 0.54 13.64
C SER A 132 -2.85 -0.30 12.37
N PHE A 133 -2.34 -1.52 12.53
CA PHE A 133 -2.18 -2.47 11.44
C PHE A 133 -2.82 -3.80 11.80
N PHE A 134 -3.18 -4.56 10.79
CA PHE A 134 -3.82 -5.85 10.94
C PHE A 134 -3.15 -6.88 10.05
N ARG A 135 -3.17 -8.14 10.48
CA ARG A 135 -2.75 -9.27 9.68
C ARG A 135 -3.78 -10.37 9.84
N ALA A 136 -4.08 -11.07 8.76
CA ALA A 136 -5.05 -12.15 8.77
C ALA A 136 -4.48 -13.48 8.27
N ARG A 137 -5.11 -14.58 8.69
CA ARG A 137 -4.83 -15.95 8.24
C ARG A 137 -6.12 -16.75 8.14
N VAL A 138 -6.18 -17.65 7.18
CA VAL A 138 -7.34 -18.55 6.99
C VAL A 138 -7.02 -19.92 7.57
N SER A 139 -7.90 -20.43 8.44
CA SER A 139 -7.81 -21.77 9.03
C SER A 139 -9.11 -22.11 9.76
N LYS A 140 -9.47 -23.39 9.81
CA LYS A 140 -10.52 -23.88 10.72
C LYS A 140 -10.00 -24.04 12.16
N LYS A 141 -8.71 -24.32 12.32
CA LYS A 141 -8.02 -24.44 13.61
C LYS A 141 -7.70 -23.06 14.16
N GLU A 142 -7.77 -22.93 15.48
CA GLU A 142 -7.36 -21.73 16.21
C GLU A 142 -5.86 -21.45 16.03
N PHE A 143 -5.49 -20.18 16.10
CA PHE A 143 -4.11 -19.71 16.01
C PHE A 143 -3.64 -19.10 17.32
N SER A 144 -2.37 -19.33 17.65
CA SER A 144 -1.65 -18.57 18.66
C SER A 144 -0.98 -17.34 18.07
N ARG A 145 -0.53 -16.39 18.91
CA ARG A 145 0.33 -15.28 18.47
C ARG A 145 1.56 -15.74 17.69
N LYS A 146 2.15 -16.88 18.07
CA LYS A 146 3.33 -17.44 17.38
C LYS A 146 3.02 -17.86 15.95
N ASP A 147 1.81 -18.36 15.69
CA ASP A 147 1.39 -18.72 14.33
C ASP A 147 1.22 -17.50 13.43
N PHE A 148 1.00 -16.33 14.03
CA PHE A 148 0.78 -15.07 13.35
C PHE A 148 2.06 -14.36 12.90
N LEU A 149 3.22 -14.81 13.38
CA LEU A 149 4.55 -14.43 12.86
C LEU A 149 4.75 -14.88 11.39
N HIS A 150 5.89 -14.56 10.79
CA HIS A 150 6.23 -15.08 9.46
C HIS A 150 6.51 -16.59 9.48
N ILE A 151 6.52 -17.21 8.30
CA ILE A 151 6.91 -18.62 8.16
C ILE A 151 8.34 -18.80 8.71
N PRO A 152 8.59 -19.76 9.63
CA PRO A 152 9.91 -19.99 10.21
C PRO A 152 11.01 -20.15 9.17
N PHE A 153 12.23 -19.66 9.45
CA PHE A 153 13.36 -19.75 8.53
C PHE A 153 13.79 -21.18 8.18
N ASN A 154 13.51 -22.16 9.05
CA ASN A 154 13.72 -23.59 8.77
C ASN A 154 12.58 -24.23 7.97
N LYS A 155 11.53 -23.47 7.62
CA LYS A 155 10.39 -23.90 6.78
C LYS A 155 10.26 -23.07 5.51
N ARG A 156 11.37 -22.53 4.99
CA ARG A 156 11.39 -21.68 3.78
C ARG A 156 10.76 -22.32 2.54
N GLY A 157 10.73 -23.65 2.45
CA GLY A 157 10.02 -24.36 1.39
C GLY A 157 8.50 -24.09 1.33
N LEU A 158 7.91 -23.54 2.40
CA LEU A 158 6.50 -23.12 2.43
C LEU A 158 6.29 -21.67 1.97
N VAL A 159 7.36 -20.90 1.73
CA VAL A 159 7.27 -19.50 1.32
C VAL A 159 6.97 -19.44 -0.18
N SER A 160 5.71 -19.19 -0.53
CA SER A 160 5.30 -18.92 -1.90
C SER A 160 5.63 -17.49 -2.32
N THR A 161 5.78 -17.27 -3.62
CA THR A 161 5.97 -15.94 -4.19
C THR A 161 4.65 -15.17 -4.20
N GLN A 162 4.71 -13.94 -3.69
CA GLN A 162 3.68 -12.92 -3.77
C GLN A 162 4.21 -11.71 -4.54
N ARG A 163 3.37 -10.69 -4.76
CA ARG A 163 3.74 -9.47 -5.49
C ARG A 163 4.97 -8.78 -4.90
N PHE A 164 4.88 -8.39 -3.63
CA PHE A 164 5.98 -7.78 -2.88
C PHE A 164 6.68 -8.81 -2.00
N SER A 165 7.37 -9.76 -2.64
CA SER A 165 8.16 -10.79 -1.97
C SER A 165 9.47 -11.08 -2.70
N ILE A 166 10.33 -11.87 -2.05
CA ILE A 166 11.49 -12.50 -2.69
C ILE A 166 11.35 -14.00 -2.44
N ALA A 167 11.54 -14.82 -3.48
CA ALA A 167 11.44 -16.27 -3.35
C ALA A 167 12.33 -16.80 -2.20
N GLY A 168 11.75 -17.62 -1.33
CA GLY A 168 12.44 -18.17 -0.17
C GLY A 168 12.72 -17.19 0.97
N VAL A 169 12.34 -15.91 0.88
CA VAL A 169 12.43 -14.92 1.95
C VAL A 169 11.05 -14.72 2.58
N PRO A 170 10.82 -15.14 3.84
CA PRO A 170 9.56 -14.88 4.52
C PRO A 170 9.25 -13.39 4.55
N CYS A 171 7.98 -13.04 4.33
CA CYS A 171 7.48 -11.67 4.35
C CYS A 171 6.29 -11.59 5.30
N MET A 172 6.19 -10.49 6.05
CA MET A 172 4.96 -10.15 6.76
C MET A 172 4.21 -9.09 5.97
N TYR A 173 2.93 -9.38 5.75
CA TYR A 173 1.97 -8.48 5.14
C TYR A 173 1.01 -8.00 6.20
N PHE A 174 0.79 -6.70 6.22
CA PHE A 174 -0.16 -6.02 7.08
C PHE A 174 -1.11 -5.19 6.22
N GLY A 175 -2.38 -5.15 6.60
CA GLY A 175 -3.36 -4.20 6.09
C GLY A 175 -3.54 -3.05 7.08
N ALA A 176 -3.88 -1.87 6.58
CA ALA A 176 -4.33 -0.75 7.41
C ALA A 176 -5.64 -1.09 8.14
N THR A 177 -6.45 -2.00 7.59
CA THR A 177 -7.72 -2.48 8.16
C THR A 177 -7.84 -4.00 8.13
N SER A 178 -8.74 -4.55 8.93
CA SER A 178 -9.14 -5.96 8.80
C SER A 178 -9.89 -6.23 7.48
N TYR A 179 -10.60 -5.24 6.93
CA TYR A 179 -11.27 -5.34 5.64
C TYR A 179 -10.30 -5.60 4.48
N VAL A 180 -9.21 -4.83 4.37
CA VAL A 180 -8.24 -5.06 3.28
C VAL A 180 -7.53 -6.40 3.46
N CYS A 181 -7.32 -6.87 4.70
CA CYS A 181 -6.82 -8.22 4.96
C CYS A 181 -7.78 -9.30 4.43
N TRP A 182 -9.09 -9.13 4.62
CA TRP A 182 -10.11 -10.02 4.09
C TRP A 182 -10.15 -9.99 2.56
N LEU A 183 -10.04 -8.80 1.94
CA LEU A 183 -9.93 -8.67 0.49
C LEU A 183 -8.71 -9.39 -0.10
N GLU A 184 -7.52 -9.18 0.49
CA GLU A 184 -6.26 -9.80 0.03
C GLU A 184 -6.26 -11.32 0.15
N LEU A 185 -7.05 -11.88 1.07
CA LEU A 185 -7.24 -13.32 1.23
C LEU A 185 -8.36 -13.89 0.34
N ASN A 186 -8.86 -13.12 -0.63
CA ASN A 186 -9.97 -13.46 -1.51
C ASN A 186 -11.28 -13.72 -0.76
N LYS A 187 -11.59 -12.87 0.22
CA LYS A 187 -12.90 -12.82 0.90
C LYS A 187 -13.33 -14.16 1.54
N PRO A 188 -12.49 -14.80 2.38
CA PRO A 188 -12.82 -16.06 3.03
C PRO A 188 -14.03 -15.92 3.96
N ARG A 189 -14.63 -17.05 4.35
CA ARG A 189 -15.72 -17.07 5.33
C ARG A 189 -15.24 -16.58 6.70
N TYR A 190 -16.14 -15.95 7.45
CA TYR A 190 -15.81 -15.35 8.76
C TYR A 190 -15.45 -16.36 9.85
N ASP A 191 -15.97 -17.59 9.75
CA ASP A 191 -15.65 -18.70 10.66
C ASP A 191 -14.27 -19.34 10.40
N GLU A 192 -13.59 -18.92 9.32
CA GLU A 192 -12.25 -19.38 8.96
C GLU A 192 -11.20 -18.26 8.99
N LEU A 193 -11.64 -16.99 8.93
CA LEU A 193 -10.75 -15.83 8.93
C LEU A 193 -10.36 -15.44 10.35
N HIS A 194 -9.08 -15.59 10.68
CA HIS A 194 -8.50 -15.06 11.90
C HIS A 194 -7.79 -13.74 11.63
N ILE A 195 -7.92 -12.80 12.56
CA ILE A 195 -7.33 -11.48 12.50
C ILE A 195 -6.62 -11.16 13.81
N SER A 196 -5.55 -10.37 13.73
CA SER A 196 -4.85 -9.81 14.88
C SER A 196 -4.41 -8.40 14.54
N SER A 197 -4.49 -7.49 15.53
CA SER A 197 -4.00 -6.12 15.42
C SER A 197 -2.54 -6.04 15.89
N TYR A 198 -1.76 -5.19 15.25
CA TYR A 198 -0.33 -5.01 15.44
C TYR A 198 0.02 -3.54 15.68
N THR A 199 1.00 -3.33 16.56
CA THR A 199 1.66 -2.03 16.75
C THR A 199 3.07 -2.10 16.16
N LEU A 200 3.26 -1.49 14.99
CA LEU A 200 4.56 -1.48 14.31
C LEU A 200 5.48 -0.37 14.83
N PRO A 201 6.81 -0.56 14.82
CA PRO A 201 7.76 0.51 15.12
C PRO A 201 7.58 1.68 14.15
N LYS A 202 7.56 2.89 14.70
CA LYS A 202 7.27 4.14 13.98
C LYS A 202 8.39 4.54 13.03
N GLU A 203 9.61 4.15 13.39
CA GLU A 203 10.88 4.43 12.72
C GLU A 203 11.18 3.48 11.56
N LEU A 204 10.32 2.48 11.28
CA LEU A 204 10.49 1.61 10.12
C LEU A 204 10.53 2.46 8.85
N ARG A 205 11.62 2.39 8.08
CA ARG A 205 11.69 3.10 6.79
C ARG A 205 10.88 2.35 5.74
N VAL A 206 9.97 3.05 5.06
CA VAL A 206 9.07 2.46 4.07
C VAL A 206 9.08 3.22 2.76
N LEU A 207 9.03 2.47 1.65
CA LEU A 207 8.79 3.02 0.32
C LEU A 207 7.28 3.20 0.09
N ASN A 208 6.86 4.41 -0.26
CA ASN A 208 5.50 4.76 -0.57
C ASN A 208 5.17 4.49 -2.05
N LEU A 209 4.44 3.40 -2.30
CA LEU A 209 3.76 3.12 -3.56
C LEU A 209 2.23 3.24 -3.44
N ALA A 210 1.74 3.88 -2.39
CA ALA A 210 0.32 4.13 -2.14
C ALA A 210 -0.09 5.55 -2.60
N ILE A 211 0.47 6.00 -3.72
CA ILE A 211 0.23 7.33 -4.29
C ILE A 211 -1.13 7.36 -4.97
N THR A 212 -1.99 8.28 -4.54
CA THR A 212 -3.33 8.51 -5.12
C THR A 212 -3.46 9.94 -5.64
N GLN A 213 -4.45 10.18 -6.51
CA GLN A 213 -4.77 11.52 -6.98
C GLN A 213 -5.03 12.50 -5.82
N GLY A 214 -5.76 12.09 -4.78
CA GLY A 214 -6.10 13.00 -3.70
C GLY A 214 -4.91 13.35 -2.80
N ILE A 215 -3.94 12.44 -2.64
CA ILE A 215 -2.66 12.76 -1.98
C ILE A 215 -1.90 13.80 -2.81
N VAL A 216 -1.72 13.56 -4.12
CA VAL A 216 -1.03 14.50 -5.01
C VAL A 216 -1.74 15.86 -5.03
N SER A 217 -3.05 15.89 -5.23
CA SER A 217 -3.84 17.13 -5.18
C SER A 217 -3.68 17.86 -3.85
N GLY A 218 -3.73 17.15 -2.73
CA GLY A 218 -3.61 17.76 -1.40
C GLY A 218 -2.28 18.50 -1.21
N PHE A 219 -1.17 17.97 -1.72
CA PHE A 219 0.13 18.64 -1.67
C PHE A 219 0.28 19.81 -2.65
N THR A 220 -0.56 19.88 -3.69
CA THR A 220 -0.52 20.98 -4.68
C THR A 220 -1.36 22.19 -4.28
N MET A 221 -2.30 22.03 -3.34
CA MET A 221 -3.19 23.11 -2.88
C MET A 221 -2.50 24.13 -1.96
N GLY A 222 -1.39 23.76 -1.32
CA GLY A 222 -0.51 24.67 -0.58
C GLY A 222 0.80 24.88 -1.35
N ASN A 223 1.15 26.12 -1.69
CA ASN A 223 2.38 26.42 -2.44
C ASN A 223 3.67 25.89 -1.76
N GLU A 224 3.62 25.67 -0.45
CA GLU A 224 4.75 25.21 0.38
C GLU A 224 5.14 23.74 0.13
N HIS A 225 4.29 22.97 -0.56
CA HIS A 225 4.47 21.52 -0.71
C HIS A 225 4.47 21.02 -2.18
N LYS A 226 4.62 21.94 -3.14
CA LYS A 226 4.48 21.63 -4.57
C LYS A 226 5.56 20.66 -5.10
N GLU A 227 6.81 20.82 -4.66
CA GLU A 227 7.93 19.95 -5.06
C GLU A 227 7.66 18.48 -4.70
N TYR A 228 6.93 18.25 -3.61
CA TYR A 228 6.60 16.92 -3.11
C TYR A 228 5.56 16.21 -3.96
N ALA A 229 4.59 16.97 -4.49
CA ALA A 229 3.68 16.45 -5.49
C ALA A 229 4.42 16.08 -6.79
N MET A 230 5.50 16.79 -7.13
CA MET A 230 6.32 16.47 -8.30
C MET A 230 7.03 15.14 -8.13
N SER A 231 7.70 14.87 -7.01
CA SER A 231 8.31 13.56 -6.74
C SER A 231 7.34 12.39 -6.87
N MET A 232 6.09 12.58 -6.39
CA MET A 232 5.04 11.57 -6.54
C MET A 232 4.60 11.38 -8.00
N ILE A 233 4.54 12.44 -8.79
CA ILE A 233 4.28 12.40 -10.25
C ILE A 233 5.41 11.65 -10.95
N GLU A 234 6.67 11.95 -10.62
CA GLU A 234 7.82 11.26 -11.20
C GLU A 234 7.78 9.75 -10.93
N LEU A 235 7.41 9.34 -9.71
CA LEU A 235 7.39 7.93 -9.30
C LEU A 235 6.12 7.19 -9.70
N PHE A 236 5.03 7.88 -10.04
CA PHE A 236 3.76 7.24 -10.37
C PHE A 236 3.83 6.17 -11.48
N PRO A 237 4.69 6.26 -12.51
CA PRO A 237 5.00 5.14 -13.41
C PRO A 237 5.31 3.80 -12.72
N LEU A 238 6.04 3.83 -11.61
CA LEU A 238 6.36 2.63 -10.82
C LEU A 238 5.13 2.08 -10.10
N VAL A 239 4.25 2.97 -9.61
CA VAL A 239 2.95 2.60 -9.03
C VAL A 239 2.09 1.91 -10.09
N MET A 240 2.02 2.45 -11.31
CA MET A 240 1.30 1.83 -12.42
C MET A 240 1.88 0.45 -12.77
N ALA A 241 3.20 0.33 -12.90
CA ALA A 241 3.89 -0.92 -13.24
C ALA A 241 3.65 -2.05 -12.23
N THR A 242 3.40 -1.71 -10.97
CA THR A 242 3.12 -2.66 -9.88
C THR A 242 1.63 -2.88 -9.60
N SER A 243 0.74 -2.21 -10.36
CA SER A 243 -0.72 -2.18 -10.13
C SER A 243 -1.52 -2.89 -11.22
N PHE A 244 -1.18 -4.15 -11.51
CA PHE A 244 -1.92 -4.98 -12.46
C PHE A 244 -2.59 -6.17 -11.77
N LYS A 245 -3.78 -6.53 -12.25
CA LYS A 245 -4.49 -7.77 -11.90
C LYS A 245 -4.73 -8.57 -13.18
N VAL A 246 -4.07 -9.71 -13.30
CA VAL A 246 -4.26 -10.65 -14.41
C VAL A 246 -5.30 -11.68 -14.01
N ILE A 247 -6.31 -11.87 -14.85
CA ILE A 247 -7.42 -12.80 -14.59
C ILE A 247 -6.97 -14.26 -14.74
N GLU A 248 -6.02 -14.54 -15.64
CA GLU A 248 -5.42 -15.85 -15.84
C GLU A 248 -4.95 -16.49 -14.52
N GLY A 249 -5.59 -17.60 -14.16
CA GLY A 249 -5.37 -18.37 -12.92
C GLY A 249 -4.26 -19.41 -13.06
N ASP A 250 -3.93 -20.07 -11.93
CA ASP A 250 -2.98 -21.20 -11.84
C ASP A 250 -1.58 -20.98 -12.43
N ARG A 251 -1.19 -19.72 -12.63
CA ARG A 251 0.14 -19.33 -13.10
C ARG A 251 1.21 -19.50 -12.01
N VAL A 252 2.31 -20.16 -12.38
CA VAL A 252 3.51 -20.29 -11.53
C VAL A 252 4.29 -18.96 -11.51
N PHE A 253 4.52 -18.38 -12.68
CA PHE A 253 5.17 -17.09 -12.85
C PHE A 253 4.13 -16.02 -13.20
N LYS A 254 4.38 -14.79 -12.75
CA LYS A 254 3.45 -13.67 -12.93
C LYS A 254 4.25 -12.47 -13.41
N SER A 255 4.11 -12.12 -14.69
CA SER A 255 4.85 -11.00 -15.28
C SER A 255 4.60 -9.69 -14.54
N GLU A 256 3.39 -9.50 -14.03
CA GLU A 256 3.02 -8.33 -13.23
C GLU A 256 3.68 -8.26 -11.85
N TYR A 257 4.47 -9.25 -11.46
CA TYR A 257 5.26 -9.24 -10.21
C TYR A 257 6.72 -8.85 -10.44
N ILE A 258 7.22 -8.80 -11.69
CA ILE A 258 8.63 -8.53 -11.99
C ILE A 258 9.12 -7.27 -11.28
N VAL A 259 8.48 -6.13 -11.56
CA VAL A 259 8.89 -4.84 -11.00
C VAL A 259 8.78 -4.84 -9.47
N SER A 260 7.68 -5.37 -8.92
CA SER A 260 7.50 -5.47 -7.47
C SER A 260 8.60 -6.30 -6.79
N GLN A 261 8.99 -7.42 -7.37
CA GLN A 261 10.04 -8.28 -6.80
C GLN A 261 11.44 -7.68 -6.95
N LEU A 262 11.72 -6.96 -8.06
CA LEU A 262 12.95 -6.19 -8.21
C LEU A 262 13.05 -5.09 -7.15
N ILE A 263 11.96 -4.36 -6.88
CA ILE A 263 11.90 -3.36 -5.78
C ILE A 263 12.26 -4.02 -4.45
N MET A 264 11.66 -5.17 -4.13
CA MET A 264 11.92 -5.88 -2.87
C MET A 264 13.40 -6.25 -2.69
N GLN A 265 14.08 -6.59 -3.78
CA GLN A 265 15.52 -6.90 -3.77
C GLN A 265 16.40 -5.66 -3.52
N CYS A 266 15.90 -4.45 -3.79
CA CYS A 266 16.64 -3.20 -3.61
C CYS A 266 16.53 -2.63 -2.19
N LEU A 267 15.52 -3.04 -1.40
CA LEU A 267 15.18 -2.39 -0.13
C LEU A 267 16.35 -2.30 0.85
N THR A 268 17.12 -3.38 1.01
CA THR A 268 18.23 -3.40 1.97
C THR A 268 19.33 -2.40 1.60
N GLU A 269 19.69 -2.29 0.31
CA GLU A 269 20.69 -1.33 -0.17
C GLU A 269 20.20 0.11 -0.09
N LEU A 270 18.88 0.33 -0.19
CA LEU A 270 18.24 1.65 -0.04
C LEU A 270 18.03 2.05 1.43
N GLY A 271 18.33 1.18 2.39
CA GLY A 271 18.04 1.43 3.81
C GLY A 271 16.52 1.45 4.10
N VAL A 272 15.74 0.72 3.32
CA VAL A 272 14.29 0.59 3.43
C VAL A 272 13.92 -0.79 4.00
N GLU A 273 12.90 -0.84 4.82
CA GLU A 273 12.47 -2.05 5.52
C GLU A 273 11.14 -2.60 5.01
N GLY A 274 10.30 -1.78 4.37
CA GLY A 274 9.04 -2.24 3.80
C GLY A 274 8.53 -1.39 2.64
N VAL A 275 7.45 -1.87 2.01
CA VAL A 275 6.77 -1.17 0.92
C VAL A 275 5.30 -1.02 1.27
N ALA A 276 4.81 0.21 1.28
CA ALA A 276 3.40 0.53 1.43
C ALA A 276 2.74 0.66 0.05
N TYR A 277 1.58 0.03 -0.16
CA TYR A 277 0.90 0.00 -1.46
C TYR A 277 -0.61 -0.12 -1.31
N ILE A 278 -1.38 0.47 -2.23
CA ILE A 278 -2.84 0.22 -2.30
C ILE A 278 -3.11 -1.20 -2.80
N SER A 279 -4.03 -1.90 -2.13
CA SER A 279 -4.49 -3.24 -2.52
C SER A 279 -4.89 -3.33 -3.99
N LYS A 280 -4.58 -4.47 -4.63
CA LYS A 280 -4.98 -4.75 -6.02
C LYS A 280 -6.23 -5.64 -6.09
N GLN A 281 -6.90 -5.86 -4.95
CA GLN A 281 -8.15 -6.61 -4.85
C GLN A 281 -9.38 -5.70 -4.67
N ILE A 282 -9.18 -4.38 -4.69
CA ILE A 282 -10.26 -3.39 -4.64
C ILE A 282 -11.19 -3.51 -5.85
N GLU A 283 -12.47 -3.22 -5.63
CA GLU A 283 -13.48 -3.16 -6.70
C GLU A 283 -13.53 -1.75 -7.31
N HIS A 284 -13.81 -1.66 -8.61
CA HIS A 284 -14.13 -0.42 -9.30
C HIS A 284 -15.40 -0.64 -10.10
N ASN A 285 -16.50 0.01 -9.72
CA ASN A 285 -17.78 -0.16 -10.41
C ASN A 285 -18.56 1.15 -10.45
N ASP A 286 -17.98 2.22 -11.03
CA ASP A 286 -18.71 3.29 -11.74
C ASP A 286 -17.72 4.32 -12.33
N LEU A 287 -17.89 4.62 -13.62
CA LEU A 287 -17.12 5.62 -14.37
C LEU A 287 -17.49 7.07 -14.01
N SER A 288 -18.62 7.28 -13.32
CA SER A 288 -19.11 8.58 -12.84
C SER A 288 -18.48 9.00 -11.51
N ILE A 289 -17.80 8.08 -10.82
CA ILE A 289 -17.15 8.33 -9.54
C ILE A 289 -15.84 9.07 -9.80
N GLN A 290 -15.82 10.36 -9.46
CA GLN A 290 -14.60 11.17 -9.51
C GLN A 290 -13.54 10.60 -8.57
N LEU A 291 -12.51 10.04 -9.19
CA LEU A 291 -11.39 9.36 -8.59
C LEU A 291 -10.56 10.28 -7.70
N GLY A 292 -10.11 9.74 -6.55
CA GLY A 292 -8.83 10.18 -5.99
C GLY A 292 -8.53 9.86 -4.53
N ASN A 293 -9.53 9.57 -3.70
CA ASN A 293 -9.33 9.19 -2.29
C ASN A 293 -9.98 7.86 -1.91
N GLU A 294 -10.60 7.18 -2.88
CA GLU A 294 -11.24 5.90 -2.59
C GLU A 294 -10.19 4.91 -2.14
N ASN A 295 -10.52 4.16 -1.09
CA ASN A 295 -9.67 3.12 -0.51
C ASN A 295 -8.45 3.64 0.28
N PHE A 296 -8.24 4.96 0.44
CA PHE A 296 -7.20 5.50 1.34
C PHE A 296 -7.79 5.96 2.69
N PRO A 297 -7.13 5.69 3.83
CA PRO A 297 -6.02 4.74 4.01
C PRO A 297 -6.50 3.29 4.15
N THR A 298 -7.81 3.04 4.10
CA THR A 298 -8.48 1.77 4.42
C THR A 298 -7.90 0.53 3.72
N CYS A 299 -7.46 0.66 2.47
CA CYS A 299 -6.93 -0.43 1.65
C CYS A 299 -5.43 -0.29 1.36
N VAL A 300 -4.71 0.45 2.18
CA VAL A 300 -3.25 0.43 2.19
C VAL A 300 -2.78 -0.87 2.82
N ASN A 301 -1.82 -1.53 2.17
CA ASN A 301 -1.07 -2.65 2.70
C ASN A 301 0.39 -2.27 2.92
N LEU A 302 1.06 -3.00 3.79
CA LEU A 302 2.48 -2.91 4.06
C LEU A 302 3.12 -4.29 3.95
N ALA A 303 4.13 -4.44 3.08
CA ALA A 303 4.93 -5.65 2.95
C ALA A 303 6.33 -5.43 3.56
N ILE A 304 6.73 -6.29 4.48
CA ILE A 304 8.03 -6.22 5.16
C ILE A 304 8.75 -7.58 5.00
N PRO A 305 9.83 -7.67 4.20
CA PRO A 305 10.64 -8.88 4.14
C PRO A 305 11.39 -9.10 5.46
N MET A 306 11.35 -10.32 5.96
CA MET A 306 11.90 -10.66 7.27
C MET A 306 13.37 -11.04 7.15
N LYS A 307 14.24 -10.14 7.62
CA LYS A 307 15.70 -10.33 7.62
C LYS A 307 16.07 -11.59 8.40
N ASN A 308 16.93 -12.42 7.82
CA ASN A 308 17.33 -13.70 8.38
C ASN A 308 18.03 -13.52 9.74
N ASN A 309 17.82 -14.49 10.64
CA ASN A 309 18.58 -14.62 11.88
C ASN A 309 19.21 -16.00 11.89
N LYS A 310 20.56 -16.06 11.97
CA LYS A 310 21.29 -17.34 11.95
C LYS A 310 20.98 -18.23 13.15
N ASN A 311 20.56 -17.65 14.27
CA ASN A 311 20.41 -18.34 15.55
C ASN A 311 18.94 -18.47 15.98
N ASP A 312 17.98 -18.14 15.12
CA ASP A 312 16.56 -18.15 15.46
C ASP A 312 15.70 -18.62 14.27
N GLN A 313 14.50 -19.09 14.57
CA GLN A 313 13.49 -19.44 13.57
C GLN A 313 12.75 -18.20 13.04
N TYR A 314 12.78 -17.09 13.78
CA TYR A 314 12.07 -15.85 13.45
C TYR A 314 13.01 -14.63 13.44
N SER A 315 12.66 -13.60 12.68
CA SER A 315 13.41 -12.34 12.63
C SER A 315 13.30 -11.58 13.95
N GLU A 316 14.32 -10.79 14.28
CA GLU A 316 14.29 -9.93 15.48
C GLU A 316 13.08 -8.99 15.49
N LEU A 317 12.73 -8.43 14.32
CA LEU A 317 11.57 -7.56 14.18
C LEU A 317 10.27 -8.31 14.52
N ALA A 318 10.02 -9.47 13.90
CA ALA A 318 8.78 -10.22 14.12
C ALA A 318 8.60 -10.65 15.58
N LYS A 319 9.70 -10.96 16.28
CA LYS A 319 9.64 -11.35 17.69
C LYS A 319 9.24 -10.21 18.62
N LYS A 320 9.59 -8.97 18.26
CA LYS A 320 9.41 -7.80 19.11
C LYS A 320 8.08 -7.08 18.86
N ILE A 321 7.50 -7.19 17.65
CA ILE A 321 6.25 -6.51 17.32
C ILE A 321 5.11 -7.02 18.23
N PRO A 322 4.48 -6.14 19.02
CA PRO A 322 3.30 -6.49 19.81
C PRO A 322 2.08 -6.77 18.94
N LEU A 323 1.29 -7.78 19.32
CA LEU A 323 0.05 -8.14 18.66
C LEU A 323 -1.03 -8.59 19.65
N THR A 324 -2.29 -8.44 19.25
CA THR A 324 -3.43 -8.98 20.00
C THR A 324 -3.51 -10.50 19.86
N GLU A 325 -4.32 -11.17 20.69
CA GLU A 325 -4.66 -12.56 20.40
C GLU A 325 -5.31 -12.65 19.01
N PRO A 326 -4.91 -13.63 18.18
CA PRO A 326 -5.65 -13.95 16.97
C PRO A 326 -7.06 -14.42 17.30
N ILE A 327 -8.06 -13.79 16.70
CA ILE A 327 -9.47 -14.13 16.90
C ILE A 327 -10.14 -14.27 15.53
N LYS A 328 -11.07 -15.22 15.42
CA LYS A 328 -11.94 -15.35 14.23
C LYS A 328 -12.91 -14.19 14.12
N ILE A 329 -13.19 -13.75 12.89
CA ILE A 329 -14.06 -12.59 12.64
C ILE A 329 -15.48 -12.82 13.20
N ASP A 330 -16.05 -14.00 13.03
CA ASP A 330 -17.38 -14.33 13.58
C ASP A 330 -17.43 -14.20 15.13
N LYS A 331 -16.36 -14.60 15.80
CA LYS A 331 -16.17 -14.44 17.24
C LYS A 331 -15.99 -12.98 17.64
N CYS A 332 -15.23 -12.18 16.87
CA CYS A 332 -15.17 -10.72 17.09
C CYS A 332 -16.58 -10.12 17.06
N ILE A 333 -17.36 -10.41 16.02
CA ILE A 333 -18.74 -9.90 15.85
C ILE A 333 -19.61 -10.30 17.04
N SER A 334 -19.57 -11.57 17.44
CA SER A 334 -20.32 -12.06 18.59
C SER A 334 -19.93 -11.35 19.89
N LEU A 335 -18.62 -11.11 20.12
CA LEU A 335 -18.15 -10.39 21.30
C LEU A 335 -18.62 -8.93 21.29
N ILE A 336 -18.50 -8.24 20.15
CA ILE A 336 -18.95 -6.85 20.00
C ILE A 336 -20.45 -6.70 20.29
N GLN A 337 -21.26 -7.64 19.80
CA GLN A 337 -22.72 -7.63 20.02
C GLN A 337 -23.13 -7.93 21.46
N ASN A 338 -22.37 -8.78 22.16
CA ASN A 338 -22.73 -9.29 23.49
C ASN A 338 -22.03 -8.55 24.64
N THR A 339 -21.02 -7.74 24.36
CA THR A 339 -20.27 -7.01 25.38
C THR A 339 -20.17 -5.53 25.06
N SER A 340 -20.52 -4.69 26.02
CA SER A 340 -20.14 -3.28 25.98
C SER A 340 -18.64 -3.19 26.28
N PHE A 341 -17.80 -3.09 25.24
CA PHE A 341 -16.38 -2.82 25.43
C PHE A 341 -16.14 -1.31 25.50
N ASN A 342 -15.21 -0.90 26.36
CA ASN A 342 -14.84 0.52 26.47
C ASN A 342 -13.97 0.91 25.27
N LYS A 343 -14.55 1.61 24.30
CA LYS A 343 -13.84 2.10 23.11
C LYS A 343 -13.04 3.36 23.47
N GLN A 344 -11.83 3.17 24.01
CA GLN A 344 -10.92 4.26 24.37
C GLN A 344 -10.10 4.74 23.18
N VAL A 345 -9.76 3.82 22.27
CA VAL A 345 -8.96 4.07 21.08
C VAL A 345 -9.81 3.81 19.83
N VAL A 346 -9.65 4.64 18.82
CA VAL A 346 -10.25 4.45 17.48
C VAL A 346 -9.15 3.94 16.56
N ALA A 347 -9.43 2.90 15.77
CA ALA A 347 -8.50 2.41 14.77
C ALA A 347 -8.19 3.53 13.77
N TYR A 348 -6.93 3.63 13.36
CA TYR A 348 -6.45 4.79 12.64
C TYR A 348 -7.24 5.11 11.35
N PRO A 349 -7.58 4.12 10.49
CA PRO A 349 -8.40 4.39 9.30
C PRO A 349 -9.82 4.89 9.60
N ASN A 350 -10.37 4.61 10.79
CA ASN A 350 -11.69 5.11 11.20
C ASN A 350 -11.69 6.60 11.55
N LEU A 351 -10.51 7.24 11.60
CA LEU A 351 -10.40 8.70 11.73
C LEU A 351 -10.63 9.43 10.41
N PHE A 352 -10.66 8.70 9.29
CA PHE A 352 -10.89 9.25 7.96
C PHE A 352 -12.33 9.01 7.51
N ASP A 353 -12.86 9.93 6.71
CA ASP A 353 -14.11 9.71 5.98
C ASP A 353 -13.80 8.97 4.67
N SER A 354 -13.31 7.74 4.82
CA SER A 354 -12.88 6.89 3.71
C SER A 354 -14.05 6.23 3.03
N GLN A 355 -14.07 6.32 1.70
CA GLN A 355 -15.07 5.70 0.86
C GLN A 355 -14.41 4.55 0.08
N LEU A 356 -15.15 3.47 -0.12
CA LEU A 356 -14.71 2.31 -0.90
C LEU A 356 -15.87 1.73 -1.70
N THR A 357 -15.55 0.86 -2.66
CA THR A 357 -16.56 0.11 -3.42
C THR A 357 -16.65 -1.32 -2.89
N GLN A 358 -17.85 -1.76 -2.52
CA GLN A 358 -18.14 -3.13 -2.13
C GLN A 358 -19.39 -3.63 -2.84
N SER A 359 -19.27 -4.75 -3.54
CA SER A 359 -20.34 -5.35 -4.36
C SER A 359 -20.89 -4.36 -5.40
N GLY A 360 -20.00 -3.55 -5.97
CA GLY A 360 -20.34 -2.50 -6.92
C GLY A 360 -21.10 -1.29 -6.37
N VAL A 361 -21.15 -1.10 -5.05
CA VAL A 361 -21.79 0.05 -4.41
C VAL A 361 -20.77 0.81 -3.59
N ARG A 362 -20.79 2.15 -3.67
CA ARG A 362 -19.98 3.01 -2.82
C ARG A 362 -20.48 2.95 -1.38
N ARG A 363 -19.56 2.70 -0.45
CA ARG A 363 -19.81 2.60 0.99
C ARG A 363 -18.80 3.45 1.75
N ASP A 364 -19.29 4.07 2.81
CA ASP A 364 -18.41 4.60 3.86
C ASP A 364 -17.83 3.42 4.64
N TYR A 365 -16.51 3.41 4.83
CA TYR A 365 -15.85 2.35 5.60
C TYR A 365 -16.46 2.19 7.00
N LYS A 366 -16.85 3.29 7.64
CA LYS A 366 -17.45 3.31 8.98
C LYS A 366 -18.77 2.55 9.06
N THR A 367 -19.44 2.31 7.93
CA THR A 367 -20.70 1.55 7.86
C THR A 367 -20.49 0.04 7.70
N LEU A 368 -19.25 -0.42 7.51
CA LEU A 368 -18.93 -1.84 7.42
C LEU A 368 -18.64 -2.40 8.81
N GLU A 369 -19.00 -3.68 9.03
CA GLU A 369 -18.70 -4.39 10.28
C GLU A 369 -17.19 -4.43 10.61
N PHE A 370 -16.33 -4.38 9.59
CA PHE A 370 -14.88 -4.33 9.75
C PHE A 370 -14.40 -3.07 10.48
N SER A 371 -15.12 -1.95 10.38
CA SER A 371 -14.80 -0.73 11.13
C SER A 371 -14.91 -0.97 12.65
N GLU A 372 -15.99 -1.62 13.09
CA GLU A 372 -16.19 -1.96 14.51
C GLU A 372 -15.21 -3.04 14.98
N ILE A 373 -14.90 -4.02 14.12
CA ILE A 373 -13.89 -5.05 14.40
C ILE A 373 -12.51 -4.43 14.59
N ASP A 374 -12.13 -3.47 13.73
CA ASP A 374 -10.85 -2.77 13.84
C ASP A 374 -10.75 -2.04 15.19
N ASP A 375 -11.79 -1.28 15.56
CA ASP A 375 -11.86 -0.60 16.85
C ASP A 375 -11.81 -1.58 18.02
N PHE A 376 -12.54 -2.68 17.95
CA PHE A 376 -12.53 -3.72 18.98
C PHE A 376 -11.12 -4.28 19.19
N LEU A 377 -10.40 -4.61 18.10
CA LEU A 377 -9.07 -5.20 18.14
C LEU A 377 -8.02 -4.22 18.66
N VAL A 378 -8.04 -2.95 18.24
CA VAL A 378 -7.03 -1.97 18.71
C VAL A 378 -7.15 -1.65 20.21
N ASN A 379 -8.31 -1.92 20.82
CA ASN A 379 -8.51 -1.80 22.27
C ASN A 379 -8.16 -3.09 23.05
N GLN A 380 -7.78 -4.18 22.36
CA GLN A 380 -7.28 -5.38 23.04
C GLN A 380 -5.83 -5.21 23.49
N LYS A 381 -5.36 -6.08 24.38
CA LYS A 381 -3.97 -6.06 24.86
C LYS A 381 -3.00 -6.50 23.76
N HIS A 382 -2.11 -5.61 23.31
CA HIS A 382 -0.96 -5.94 22.46
C HIS A 382 0.23 -6.37 23.31
N VAL A 383 0.75 -7.57 23.05
CA VAL A 383 1.97 -8.09 23.69
C VAL A 383 2.82 -8.81 22.66
N SER A 384 4.14 -8.88 22.88
CA SER A 384 5.02 -9.73 22.08
C SER A 384 4.64 -11.21 22.26
N TYR A 385 4.88 -12.06 21.26
CA TYR A 385 4.39 -13.45 21.27
C TYR A 385 4.92 -14.32 22.43
N ASN A 386 6.02 -13.91 23.08
CA ASN A 386 6.72 -14.62 24.15
C ASN A 386 6.27 -14.18 25.55
N ASN A 387 5.59 -13.03 25.67
CA ASN A 387 5.22 -12.43 26.94
C ASN A 387 3.74 -12.74 27.21
N LEU A 388 3.50 -13.92 27.80
CA LEU A 388 2.20 -14.34 28.31
C LEU A 388 1.93 -13.74 29.68
#